data_AF-A0A1B9BA91-F1
#
_entry.id   AF-A0A1B9BA91-F1
#
_cell.length_a   1.000
_cell.length_b   1.000
_cell.length_c   1.000
_cell.angle_alpha   90.00
_cell.angle_beta   90.00
_cell.angle_gamma   90.00
#
_symmetry.space_group_name_H-M   'P 1'
#
loop_
_entity.id
_entity.type
_entity.pdbx_description
1 polymer ?
#
loop_
_entity_poly.entity_id
_entity_poly.type
_entity_poly.pdbx_seq_one_letter_code
_entity_poly.pdbx_strand_id
1 'polypeptide(L)'
;MGLLLSACPSYTKRWEKYLEENYEDGDEQLLYIDVADFTNHVIELYRLNETEEFEPVFEVIELLHIQGDEFVKELATIGLLEDIQLSLTDKQEHDFFIKYLKPDSLKWWNYLIDFWSGKLFNEKTKSPS
;
A
#
# COMPACT_ATOMS: atom_id res chain seq x y z
N MET A 1 0.76 8.37 -9.02
CA MET A 1 2.21 8.10 -8.98
C MET A 1 3.09 9.25 -8.48
N GLY A 2 2.92 10.51 -8.90
CA GLY A 2 3.84 11.62 -8.57
C GLY A 2 4.21 11.79 -7.08
N LEU A 3 3.25 11.69 -6.16
CA LEU A 3 3.53 11.77 -4.70
C LEU A 3 4.42 10.62 -4.22
N LEU A 4 4.15 9.39 -4.68
CA LEU A 4 4.93 8.21 -4.32
C LEU A 4 6.36 8.28 -4.86
N LEU A 5 6.54 8.77 -6.09
CA LEU A 5 7.88 8.98 -6.68
C LEU A 5 8.69 10.03 -5.91
N SER A 6 8.03 11.10 -5.44
CA SER A 6 8.69 12.10 -4.60
C SER A 6 9.07 11.55 -3.23
N ALA A 7 8.30 10.62 -2.68
CA ALA A 7 8.55 10.02 -1.36
C ALA A 7 9.55 8.85 -1.42
N CYS A 8 9.63 8.16 -2.55
CA CYS A 8 10.52 7.04 -2.80
C CYS A 8 11.38 7.29 -4.05
N PRO A 9 12.36 8.20 -3.99
CA PRO A 9 13.22 8.50 -5.14
C PRO A 9 13.91 7.27 -5.73
N SER A 10 14.25 6.27 -4.90
CA SER A 10 14.85 5.01 -5.35
C SER A 10 14.01 4.25 -6.39
N TYR A 11 12.68 4.44 -6.41
CA TYR A 11 11.77 3.82 -7.38
C TYR A 11 11.75 4.52 -8.76
N THR A 12 12.19 5.77 -8.84
CA THR A 12 11.96 6.63 -10.03
C THR A 12 12.45 6.00 -11.34
N LYS A 13 13.67 5.44 -11.35
CA LYS A 13 14.22 4.80 -12.55
C LYS A 13 13.46 3.54 -12.97
N ARG A 14 12.96 2.78 -11.99
CA ARG A 14 12.14 1.58 -12.25
C ARG A 14 10.80 2.00 -12.84
N TRP A 15 10.18 3.05 -12.30
CA TRP A 15 8.94 3.63 -12.83
C TRP A 15 9.07 4.13 -14.26
N GLU A 16 10.14 4.87 -14.59
CA GLU A 16 10.40 5.35 -15.95
C GLU A 16 10.50 4.18 -16.93
N LYS A 17 11.27 3.15 -16.57
CA LYS A 17 11.40 1.93 -17.37
C LYS A 17 10.07 1.17 -17.49
N TYR A 18 9.33 1.05 -16.39
CA TYR A 18 8.02 0.40 -16.37
C TYR A 18 7.05 1.08 -17.33
N LEU A 19 7.03 2.42 -17.38
CA LEU A 19 6.21 3.16 -18.34
C LEU A 19 6.60 2.86 -19.79
N GLU A 20 7.90 2.87 -20.11
CA GLU A 20 8.40 2.56 -21.45
C GLU A 20 8.06 1.12 -21.91
N GLU A 21 8.03 0.17 -20.98
CA GLU A 21 7.79 -1.26 -21.29
C GLU A 21 6.30 -1.63 -21.34
N ASN A 22 5.42 -0.85 -20.70
CA ASN A 22 4.01 -1.24 -20.50
C ASN A 22 2.98 -0.30 -21.13
N TYR A 23 3.37 0.89 -21.59
CA TYR A 23 2.45 1.87 -22.16
C TYR A 23 2.99 2.51 -23.45
N GLU A 24 2.12 2.68 -24.43
CA GLU A 24 2.34 3.48 -25.63
C GLU A 24 1.63 4.85 -25.53
N ASP A 25 1.94 5.76 -26.45
CA ASP A 25 1.31 7.08 -26.51
C ASP A 25 -0.21 6.98 -26.69
N GLY A 26 -0.96 7.42 -25.68
CA GLY A 26 -2.42 7.44 -25.69
C GLY A 26 -3.09 6.31 -24.90
N ASP A 27 -2.29 5.39 -24.33
CA ASP A 27 -2.82 4.37 -23.44
C ASP A 27 -3.36 4.98 -22.13
N GLU A 28 -4.40 4.34 -21.59
CA GLU A 28 -4.93 4.64 -20.27
C GLU A 28 -4.13 3.89 -19.20
N GLN A 29 -3.71 4.59 -18.14
CA GLN A 29 -2.98 3.98 -17.04
C GLN A 29 -3.86 3.08 -16.18
N LEU A 30 -3.36 1.89 -15.88
CA LEU A 30 -3.98 0.92 -15.00
C LEU A 30 -3.41 1.08 -13.59
N LEU A 31 -3.90 2.09 -12.87
CA LEU A 31 -3.32 2.51 -11.59
C LEU A 31 -3.15 1.40 -10.54
N TYR A 32 -4.03 0.39 -10.51
CA TYR A 32 -3.86 -0.77 -9.64
C TYR A 32 -2.62 -1.61 -9.98
N ILE A 33 -2.31 -1.75 -11.27
CA ILE A 33 -1.11 -2.46 -11.74
C ILE A 33 0.13 -1.60 -11.50
N ASP A 34 0.03 -0.30 -11.73
CA ASP A 34 1.12 0.64 -11.50
C ASP A 34 1.57 0.65 -10.03
N VAL A 35 0.60 0.69 -9.09
CA VAL A 35 0.93 0.67 -7.66
C VAL A 35 1.41 -0.71 -7.19
N ALA A 36 1.02 -1.80 -7.85
CA ALA A 36 1.53 -3.13 -7.53
C ALA A 36 3.04 -3.27 -7.83
N ASP A 37 3.54 -2.64 -8.90
CA ASP A 37 5.00 -2.59 -9.13
C ASP A 37 5.72 -1.74 -8.07
N PHE A 38 5.09 -0.64 -7.63
CA PHE A 38 5.60 0.18 -6.54
C PHE A 38 5.64 -0.56 -5.20
N THR A 39 4.59 -1.30 -4.83
CA THR A 39 4.57 -2.08 -3.58
C THR A 39 5.63 -3.18 -3.60
N ASN A 40 5.86 -3.84 -4.74
CA ASN A 40 6.96 -4.77 -4.92
C ASN A 40 8.32 -4.12 -4.62
N HIS A 41 8.55 -2.91 -5.11
CA HIS A 41 9.78 -2.16 -4.79
C HIS A 41 9.91 -1.85 -3.29
N VAL A 42 8.83 -1.44 -2.61
CA VAL A 42 8.84 -1.23 -1.15
C VAL A 42 9.19 -2.51 -0.39
N ILE A 43 8.68 -3.66 -0.84
CA ILE A 43 9.03 -4.97 -0.27
C ILE A 43 10.50 -5.31 -0.52
N GLU A 44 11.04 -5.05 -1.72
CA GLU A 44 12.46 -5.25 -2.03
C GLU A 44 13.36 -4.42 -1.10
N LEU A 45 13.05 -3.13 -0.89
CA LEU A 45 13.76 -2.27 0.06
C LEU A 45 13.72 -2.84 1.48
N TYR A 46 12.55 -3.31 1.93
CA TYR A 46 12.40 -3.98 3.23
C TYR A 46 13.34 -5.20 3.34
N ARG A 47 13.40 -6.05 2.32
CA ARG A 47 14.28 -7.25 2.31
C ARG A 47 15.76 -6.89 2.33
N LEU A 48 16.13 -5.72 1.81
CA LEU A 48 17.49 -5.19 1.82
C LEU A 48 17.83 -4.42 3.11
N ASN A 49 16.84 -4.19 3.99
CA ASN A 49 16.93 -3.30 5.16
C ASN A 49 17.21 -1.83 4.79
N GLU A 50 16.80 -1.40 3.59
CA GLU A 50 16.85 -0.01 3.15
C GLU A 50 15.52 0.66 3.55
N THR A 51 15.55 1.53 4.55
CA THR A 51 14.34 2.03 5.24
C THR A 51 14.25 3.55 5.29
N GLU A 52 15.23 4.22 4.70
CA GLU A 52 15.38 5.68 4.69
C GLU A 52 14.18 6.39 4.05
N GLU A 53 13.53 5.72 3.09
CA GLU A 53 12.38 6.25 2.36
C GLU A 53 11.03 5.81 2.95
N PHE A 54 11.01 5.00 4.01
CA PHE A 54 9.76 4.41 4.51
C PHE A 54 8.88 5.48 5.16
N GLU A 55 9.45 6.32 6.03
CA GLU A 55 8.70 7.39 6.69
C GLU A 55 7.94 8.29 5.68
N PRO A 56 8.58 8.90 4.66
CA PRO A 56 7.86 9.71 3.68
C PRO A 56 6.88 8.90 2.81
N VAL A 57 7.17 7.63 2.49
CA VAL A 57 6.23 6.78 1.74
C VAL A 57 4.94 6.57 2.53
N PHE A 58 5.05 6.23 3.81
CA PHE A 58 3.89 6.00 4.64
C PHE A 58 3.15 7.30 5.01
N GLU A 59 3.83 8.45 5.03
CA GLU A 59 3.16 9.77 5.05
C GLU A 59 2.32 10.02 3.79
N VAL A 60 2.80 9.64 2.60
CA VAL A 60 2.00 9.75 1.37
C VAL A 60 0.82 8.78 1.41
N ILE A 61 1.00 7.54 1.84
CA ILE A 61 -0.11 6.58 1.97
C ILE A 61 -1.19 7.14 2.91
N GLU A 62 -0.81 7.75 4.04
CA GLU A 62 -1.75 8.44 4.93
C GLU A 62 -2.48 9.59 4.23
N LEU A 63 -1.74 10.43 3.50
CA LEU A 63 -2.29 11.56 2.78
C LEU A 63 -3.36 11.12 1.76
N LEU A 64 -3.12 10.01 1.06
CA LEU A 64 -4.09 9.42 0.13
C LEU A 64 -5.38 8.99 0.85
N HIS A 65 -5.28 8.41 2.05
CA HIS A 65 -6.44 8.03 2.85
C HIS A 65 -7.23 9.22 3.40
N ILE A 66 -6.58 10.35 3.68
CA ILE A 66 -7.24 11.53 4.25
C ILE A 66 -7.86 12.40 3.15
N GLN A 67 -7.07 12.70 2.12
CA GLN A 67 -7.40 13.72 1.11
C GLN A 67 -7.85 13.15 -0.23
N GLY A 68 -7.65 11.85 -0.47
CA GLY A 68 -8.11 11.19 -1.69
C GLY A 68 -9.62 11.24 -1.86
N ASP A 69 -10.07 11.19 -3.11
CA ASP A 69 -11.45 10.83 -3.42
C ASP A 69 -11.71 9.34 -3.12
N GLU A 70 -12.92 8.86 -3.38
CA GLU A 70 -13.30 7.47 -3.09
C GLU A 70 -12.38 6.46 -3.80
N PHE A 71 -12.07 6.72 -5.07
CA PHE A 71 -11.18 5.87 -5.86
C PHE A 71 -9.75 5.85 -5.29
N VAL A 72 -9.19 7.02 -4.96
CA VAL A 72 -7.84 7.11 -4.40
C VAL A 72 -7.75 6.46 -3.02
N LYS A 73 -8.78 6.58 -2.19
CA LYS A 73 -8.85 5.92 -0.88
C LYS A 73 -8.91 4.40 -1.02
N GLU A 74 -9.68 3.90 -1.97
CA GLU A 74 -9.74 2.48 -2.28
C GLU A 74 -8.39 1.97 -2.79
N LEU A 75 -7.77 2.68 -3.75
CA LEU A 75 -6.43 2.35 -4.26
C LEU A 75 -5.38 2.34 -3.13
N ALA A 76 -5.45 3.27 -2.19
CA ALA A 76 -4.54 3.31 -1.05
C ALA A 76 -4.75 2.13 -0.07
N THR A 77 -5.98 1.63 0.06
CA THR A 77 -6.27 0.46 0.90
C THR A 77 -5.93 -0.85 0.19
N ILE A 78 -6.52 -1.07 -0.98
CA ILE A 78 -6.47 -2.33 -1.72
C ILE A 78 -5.20 -2.42 -2.58
N GLY A 79 -4.81 -1.36 -3.27
CA GLY A 79 -3.62 -1.39 -4.14
C GLY A 79 -2.30 -1.21 -3.39
N LEU A 80 -2.29 -0.55 -2.22
CA LEU A 80 -1.06 -0.29 -1.47
C LEU A 80 -0.98 -1.12 -0.19
N LEU A 81 -1.89 -0.94 0.76
CA LEU A 81 -1.79 -1.60 2.06
C LEU A 81 -1.99 -3.12 1.96
N GLU A 82 -2.99 -3.58 1.22
CA GLU A 82 -3.25 -5.01 1.03
C GLU A 82 -2.11 -5.71 0.29
N ASP A 83 -1.62 -5.16 -0.83
CA ASP A 83 -0.48 -5.74 -1.56
C ASP A 83 0.77 -5.87 -0.70
N ILE A 84 1.06 -4.88 0.16
CA ILE A 84 2.13 -4.99 1.14
C ILE A 84 1.83 -6.15 2.09
N GLN A 85 0.66 -6.22 2.72
CA GLN A 85 0.30 -7.30 3.65
C GLN A 85 0.41 -8.70 3.02
N LEU A 86 -0.07 -8.87 1.78
CA LEU A 86 -0.04 -10.13 1.06
C LEU A 86 1.39 -10.60 0.75
N SER A 87 2.34 -9.68 0.71
CA SER A 87 3.76 -9.96 0.51
C SER A 87 4.51 -10.32 1.80
N LEU A 88 3.86 -10.20 2.96
CA LEU A 88 4.43 -10.53 4.26
C LEU A 88 4.11 -11.97 4.65
N THR A 89 5.08 -12.64 5.27
CA THR A 89 4.96 -14.07 5.60
C THR A 89 4.73 -14.34 7.09
N ASP A 90 5.12 -13.40 7.96
CA ASP A 90 4.99 -13.58 9.40
C ASP A 90 4.68 -12.29 10.16
N LYS A 91 4.33 -12.46 11.44
CA LYS A 91 3.92 -11.36 12.33
C LYS A 91 5.02 -10.31 12.53
N GLN A 92 6.30 -10.69 12.55
CA GLN A 92 7.39 -9.74 12.77
C GLN A 92 7.50 -8.78 11.58
N GLU A 93 7.25 -9.25 10.36
CA GLU A 93 7.20 -8.40 9.17
C GLU A 93 6.01 -7.42 9.26
N HIS A 94 4.83 -7.87 9.70
CA HIS A 94 3.70 -6.96 9.94
C HIS A 94 4.02 -5.91 11.01
N ASP A 95 4.55 -6.34 12.16
CA ASP A 95 4.93 -5.46 13.27
C ASP A 95 6.03 -4.45 12.85
N PHE A 96 6.83 -4.77 11.84
CA PHE A 96 7.79 -3.85 11.25
C PHE A 96 7.10 -2.71 10.50
N PHE A 97 6.19 -3.03 9.57
CA PHE A 97 5.49 -2.02 8.77
C PHE A 97 4.52 -1.16 9.59
N ILE A 98 3.90 -1.74 10.62
CA ILE A 98 2.99 -1.04 11.54
C ILE A 98 3.65 0.20 12.18
N LYS A 99 4.97 0.22 12.37
CA LYS A 99 5.70 1.35 12.96
C LYS A 99 5.68 2.61 12.08
N TYR A 100 5.53 2.45 10.77
CA TYR A 100 5.51 3.56 9.81
C TYR A 100 4.09 4.05 9.52
N LEU A 101 3.09 3.18 9.71
CA LEU A 101 1.68 3.52 9.51
C LEU A 101 1.27 4.69 10.42
N LYS A 102 0.50 5.60 9.82
CA LYS A 102 -0.10 6.76 10.48
C LYS A 102 -1.56 6.43 10.87
N PRO A 103 -2.31 7.31 11.55
CA PRO A 103 -3.61 6.94 12.14
C PRO A 103 -4.63 6.31 11.17
N ASP A 104 -4.88 6.90 10.00
CA ASP A 104 -5.89 6.39 9.05
C ASP A 104 -5.39 5.15 8.31
N SER A 105 -4.15 5.14 7.86
CA SER A 105 -3.50 3.98 7.22
C SER A 105 -3.39 2.78 8.18
N LEU A 106 -3.11 3.00 9.47
CA LEU A 106 -3.12 1.96 10.50
C LEU A 106 -4.54 1.40 10.74
N LYS A 107 -5.56 2.27 10.73
CA LYS A 107 -6.95 1.84 10.83
C LYS A 107 -7.32 0.89 9.68
N TRP A 108 -6.98 1.24 8.45
CA TRP A 108 -7.26 0.42 7.27
C TRP A 108 -6.43 -0.86 7.23
N TRP A 109 -5.16 -0.81 7.65
CA TRP A 109 -4.34 -2.00 7.83
C TRP A 109 -4.99 -3.03 8.77
N ASN A 110 -5.46 -2.58 9.93
CA ASN A 110 -6.15 -3.45 10.88
C ASN A 110 -7.50 -3.94 10.36
N TYR A 111 -8.22 -3.11 9.59
CA TYR A 111 -9.45 -3.51 8.94
C TYR A 111 -9.23 -4.69 7.97
N LEU A 112 -8.15 -4.66 7.17
CA LEU A 112 -7.79 -5.76 6.28
C LEU A 112 -7.49 -7.05 7.06
N ILE A 113 -6.74 -6.96 8.17
CA ILE A 113 -6.49 -8.11 9.06
C ILE A 113 -7.80 -8.69 9.61
N ASP A 114 -8.70 -7.83 10.10
CA ASP A 114 -10.01 -8.25 10.62
C ASP A 114 -10.90 -8.85 9.51
N PHE A 115 -10.80 -8.35 8.28
CA PHE A 115 -11.49 -8.87 7.11
C PHE A 115 -11.00 -10.28 6.74
N TRP A 116 -9.69 -10.44 6.51
CA TRP A 116 -9.10 -11.69 6.09
C TRP A 116 -9.13 -12.78 7.17
N SER A 117 -9.12 -12.41 8.45
CA SER A 117 -9.32 -13.34 9.57
C SER A 117 -10.77 -13.81 9.74
N GLY A 118 -11.71 -13.23 8.99
CA GLY A 118 -13.14 -13.53 9.07
C GLY A 118 -13.86 -12.93 10.28
N LYS A 119 -13.16 -12.13 11.12
CA LYS A 119 -13.73 -11.50 12.32
C LYS A 119 -14.91 -10.58 11.98
N LEU A 120 -14.82 -9.83 10.87
CA LEU A 120 -15.89 -8.94 10.43
C LEU A 120 -17.20 -9.66 10.08
N PHE A 121 -17.13 -10.95 9.71
CA PHE A 121 -18.31 -11.76 9.43
C PHE A 121 -18.86 -12.44 10.69
N ASN A 122 -17.97 -12.82 11.62
CA ASN A 122 -18.33 -13.46 12.89
C ASN A 122 -19.00 -12.51 13.90
N GLU A 123 -18.78 -11.21 13.79
CA GLU A 123 -19.45 -10.22 14.64
C GLU A 123 -20.90 -9.93 14.19
N LYS A 124 -21.19 -10.05 12.89
CA LYS A 124 -22.55 -9.86 12.34
C LYS A 124 -23.51 -11.02 12.67
N THR A 125 -23.00 -12.19 13.06
CA THR A 125 -23.81 -13.37 13.41
C THR A 125 -24.11 -13.50 14.91
N LYS A 126 -23.54 -12.62 15.76
CA LYS A 126 -23.91 -12.52 17.17
C LYS A 126 -25.19 -11.70 17.31
N SER A 127 -26.34 -12.36 17.20
CA SER A 127 -27.62 -11.80 17.65
C SER A 127 -27.52 -11.35 19.11
N PRO A 128 -28.11 -10.21 19.50
CA PRO A 128 -28.15 -9.81 20.90
C PRO A 128 -29.01 -10.84 21.66
N SER A 129 -28.39 -11.51 22.63
CA SER A 129 -29.05 -12.38 23.61
C SER A 129 -29.83 -11.57 24.62
#